data_AF-A0A6N9QA46-F1
#
_entry.id   AF-A0A6N9QA46-F1
#
_cell.length_a   1.000
_cell.length_b   1.000
_cell.length_c   1.000
_cell.angle_alpha   90.00
_cell.angle_beta   90.00
_cell.angle_gamma   90.00
#
_symmetry.space_group_name_H-M   'P 1'
#
loop_
_entity.id
_entity.type
_entity.pdbx_description
1 polymer ?
#
loop_
_entity_poly.entity_id
_entity_poly.type
_entity_poly.pdbx_seq_one_letter_code
_entity_poly.pdbx_strand_id
1 'polypeptide(L)'
;MLVWNYASYFWGEASVYWGNSRFIREPLDLTIAFWFMVNIATVIFIYKNDFGQAFESGEEVSVPRQKEFDLDKRLKEVAETFELTSREKDLSKLIYEGKCNGEIAKLLFISESTVKTHFYNIFRKMDVKNRIGVTYIICAGCCDRLHFLPMLFSNILFQ
;
A
#
# COMPACT_ATOMS: atom_id res chain seq x y z
N MET A 1 19.44 21.31 -5.33
CA MET A 1 20.18 22.10 -6.33
C MET A 1 20.92 21.25 -7.37
N LEU A 2 21.44 20.05 -7.05
CA LEU A 2 22.16 19.19 -8.01
C LEU A 2 21.28 18.59 -9.13
N VAL A 3 20.03 18.21 -8.84
CA VAL A 3 19.11 17.59 -9.82
C VAL A 3 18.72 18.58 -10.94
N TRP A 4 18.57 19.86 -10.60
CA TRP A 4 18.22 20.91 -11.58
C TRP A 4 19.33 21.15 -12.60
N ASN A 5 20.61 21.04 -12.20
CA ASN A 5 21.76 21.25 -13.09
C ASN A 5 21.91 20.08 -14.10
N TYR A 6 21.56 18.87 -13.67
CA TYR A 6 21.65 17.66 -14.49
C TYR A 6 20.60 17.63 -15.62
N ALA A 7 19.36 18.01 -15.32
CA ALA A 7 18.29 18.09 -16.32
C ALA A 7 18.55 19.15 -17.40
N SER A 8 19.15 20.29 -17.03
CA SER A 8 19.54 21.35 -17.96
C SER A 8 20.70 20.96 -18.88
N TYR A 9 21.65 20.14 -18.41
CA TYR A 9 22.72 19.62 -19.26
C TYR A 9 22.17 18.65 -20.32
N PHE A 10 21.26 17.77 -19.90
CA PHE A 10 20.62 16.79 -20.78
C PHE A 10 19.70 17.44 -21.83
N TRP A 11 18.95 18.49 -21.46
CA TRP A 11 18.14 19.24 -22.44
C TRP A 11 18.97 20.13 -23.35
N GLY A 12 20.09 20.67 -22.85
CA GLY A 12 21.03 21.49 -23.62
C GLY A 12 21.65 20.72 -24.79
N GLU A 13 22.21 19.53 -24.53
CA GLU A 13 22.79 18.69 -25.58
C GLU A 13 21.73 18.12 -26.53
N ALA A 14 20.58 17.68 -26.01
CA ALA A 14 19.48 17.19 -26.86
C ALA A 14 19.00 18.26 -27.86
N SER A 15 19.00 19.55 -27.47
CA SER A 15 18.62 20.66 -28.36
C SER A 15 19.61 20.90 -29.51
N VAL A 16 20.89 20.57 -29.31
CA VAL A 16 21.93 20.68 -30.35
C VAL A 16 21.76 19.60 -31.42
N TYR A 17 21.23 18.42 -31.07
CA TYR A 17 21.00 17.31 -32.01
C TYR A 17 19.74 17.45 -32.86
N TRP A 18 18.74 18.22 -32.42
CA TRP A 18 17.48 18.41 -33.17
C TRP A 18 17.58 19.45 -34.30
N GLY A 19 18.70 20.18 -34.41
CA GLY A 19 18.85 21.32 -35.34
C GLY A 19 19.62 21.07 -36.64
N ASN A 20 20.29 19.92 -36.83
CA ASN A 20 21.15 19.71 -38.00
C ASN A 20 21.06 18.28 -38.54
N SER A 21 20.37 18.10 -39.67
CA SER A 21 20.09 16.82 -40.32
C SER A 21 21.28 16.18 -41.05
N ARG A 22 22.51 16.37 -40.54
CA ARG A 22 23.72 15.76 -41.09
C ARG A 22 24.62 15.17 -40.00
N PHE A 23 24.17 14.18 -39.26
CA PHE A 23 25.04 13.53 -38.27
C PHE A 23 24.67 12.05 -38.05
N ILE A 24 24.78 11.23 -39.10
CA ILE A 24 24.79 9.75 -38.99
C ILE A 24 26.19 9.22 -39.32
N ARG A 25 27.24 9.91 -38.87
CA ARG A 25 28.62 9.49 -39.20
C ARG A 25 29.66 9.79 -38.14
N GLU A 26 29.32 9.68 -36.87
CA GLU A 26 30.32 9.60 -35.80
C GLU A 26 30.12 8.33 -34.97
N PRO A 27 31.23 7.67 -34.58
CA PRO A 27 31.18 6.36 -33.96
C PRO A 27 30.54 6.51 -32.59
N LEU A 28 29.38 5.87 -32.44
CA LEU A 28 28.68 5.56 -31.18
C LEU A 28 29.19 6.38 -29.97
N ASP A 29 28.56 7.52 -29.71
CA ASP A 29 28.97 8.47 -28.68
C ASP A 29 29.23 7.75 -27.34
N LEU A 30 30.50 7.59 -26.96
CA LEU A 30 30.93 6.78 -25.81
C LEU A 30 30.29 7.29 -24.51
N THR A 31 29.89 8.56 -24.48
CA THR A 31 29.22 9.20 -23.36
C THR A 31 27.84 8.59 -23.09
N ILE A 32 27.06 8.31 -24.15
CA ILE A 32 25.74 7.66 -24.04
C ILE A 32 25.91 6.25 -23.50
N ALA A 33 26.87 5.49 -24.04
CA ALA A 33 27.19 4.15 -23.57
C ALA A 33 27.61 4.14 -22.08
N PHE A 34 28.41 5.12 -21.66
CA PHE A 34 28.81 5.28 -20.27
C PHE A 34 27.62 5.55 -19.33
N TRP A 35 26.69 6.44 -19.72
CA TRP A 35 25.48 6.72 -18.93
C TRP A 35 24.53 5.54 -18.83
N PHE A 36 24.41 4.73 -19.90
CA PHE A 36 23.67 3.47 -19.84
C PHE A 36 24.34 2.47 -18.91
N MET A 37 25.67 2.34 -18.95
CA MET A 37 26.41 1.46 -18.03
C MET A 37 26.22 1.87 -16.58
N VAL A 38 26.25 3.18 -16.27
CA VAL A 38 26.00 3.68 -14.91
C VAL A 38 24.57 3.37 -14.46
N ASN A 39 23.55 3.56 -15.31
CA ASN A 39 22.16 3.22 -14.98
C ASN A 39 21.95 1.71 -14.80
N ILE A 40 22.58 0.89 -15.64
CA ILE A 40 22.51 -0.57 -15.51
C ILE A 40 23.20 -1.01 -14.22
N ALA A 41 24.36 -0.45 -13.89
CA ALA A 41 25.08 -0.76 -12.67
C ALA A 41 24.30 -0.34 -11.41
N THR A 42 23.61 0.80 -11.42
CA THR A 42 22.76 1.21 -10.29
C THR A 42 21.55 0.30 -10.14
N VAL A 43 20.89 -0.08 -11.24
CA VAL A 43 19.80 -1.06 -11.23
C VAL A 43 20.28 -2.41 -10.68
N ILE A 44 21.43 -2.91 -11.14
CA ILE A 44 22.01 -4.17 -10.65
C ILE A 44 22.40 -4.04 -9.17
N PHE A 45 22.96 -2.91 -8.75
CA PHE A 45 23.36 -2.70 -7.35
C PHE A 45 22.15 -2.68 -6.42
N ILE A 46 21.10 -1.92 -6.77
CA ILE A 46 19.82 -1.92 -6.04
C ILE A 46 19.22 -3.33 -6.04
N TYR A 47 19.23 -4.02 -7.19
CA TYR A 47 18.70 -5.37 -7.28
C TYR A 47 19.51 -6.36 -6.44
N LYS A 48 20.84 -6.32 -6.42
CA LYS A 48 21.64 -7.23 -5.58
C LYS A 48 21.52 -6.91 -4.09
N ASN A 49 21.44 -5.64 -3.72
CA ASN A 49 21.43 -5.22 -2.32
C ASN A 49 20.04 -5.38 -1.68
N ASP A 50 18.95 -5.11 -2.42
CA ASP A 50 17.58 -5.19 -1.92
C ASP A 50 16.81 -6.44 -2.40
N PHE A 51 17.06 -6.91 -3.63
CA PHE A 51 16.28 -8.01 -4.25
C PHE A 51 17.05 -9.34 -4.38
N GLY A 52 18.39 -9.34 -4.30
CA GLY A 52 19.23 -10.52 -4.51
C GLY A 52 19.01 -11.59 -3.44
N GLN A 53 18.90 -11.17 -2.18
CA GLN A 53 18.53 -12.05 -1.07
C GLN A 53 17.11 -12.63 -1.20
N ALA A 54 16.20 -11.92 -1.88
CA ALA A 54 14.82 -12.37 -2.11
C ALA A 54 14.69 -13.35 -3.29
N PHE A 55 15.71 -13.51 -4.13
CA PHE A 55 15.64 -14.30 -5.37
C PHE A 55 16.63 -15.48 -5.41
N GLU A 56 17.82 -15.36 -4.79
CA GLU A 56 18.76 -16.49 -4.65
C GLU A 56 18.37 -17.47 -3.53
N SER A 57 17.37 -17.14 -2.73
CA SER A 57 16.60 -18.12 -1.97
C SER A 57 15.68 -18.93 -2.91
N GLY A 58 16.31 -19.69 -3.80
CA GLY A 58 15.76 -20.96 -4.29
C GLY A 58 15.83 -22.07 -3.23
N GLU A 59 16.32 -21.74 -2.02
CA GLU A 59 15.82 -22.42 -0.82
C GLU A 59 14.32 -22.17 -0.75
N GLU A 60 13.56 -23.24 -0.55
CA GLU A 60 12.24 -23.17 0.03
C GLU A 60 12.35 -22.24 1.24
N VAL A 61 12.00 -20.96 1.05
CA VAL A 61 11.90 -20.02 2.15
C VAL A 61 10.82 -20.66 2.98
N SER A 62 11.23 -21.34 4.06
CA SER A 62 10.39 -21.56 5.21
C SER A 62 10.13 -20.16 5.73
N VAL A 63 9.26 -19.42 5.02
CA VAL A 63 8.48 -18.32 5.57
C VAL A 63 7.98 -18.96 6.84
N PRO A 64 8.38 -18.47 8.04
CA PRO A 64 7.84 -19.01 9.26
C PRO A 64 6.34 -18.98 9.06
N ARG A 65 5.76 -20.17 8.94
CA ARG A 65 4.36 -20.37 8.61
C ARG A 65 3.62 -19.55 9.64
N GLN A 66 3.04 -18.44 9.19
CA GLN A 66 2.03 -17.68 9.89
C GLN A 66 2.37 -17.43 11.37
N LYS A 67 2.80 -16.21 11.71
CA LYS A 67 1.98 -15.60 12.77
C LYS A 67 0.61 -15.42 12.13
N GLU A 68 -0.24 -16.42 12.33
CA GLU A 68 -1.65 -16.33 11.97
C GLU A 68 -2.08 -15.00 12.54
N PHE A 69 -2.49 -14.09 11.66
CA PHE A 69 -2.98 -12.79 12.10
C PHE A 69 -4.24 -13.11 12.89
N ASP A 70 -4.06 -13.24 14.21
CA ASP A 70 -5.11 -13.57 15.15
C ASP A 70 -5.98 -12.30 15.28
N LEU A 71 -6.89 -12.18 14.31
CA LEU A 71 -7.83 -11.09 14.20
C LEU A 71 -8.65 -11.01 15.48
N ASP A 72 -9.00 -12.15 16.10
CA ASP A 72 -9.79 -12.18 17.33
C ASP A 72 -9.01 -11.61 18.51
N LYS A 73 -7.70 -11.89 18.61
CA LYS A 73 -6.81 -11.25 19.59
C LYS A 73 -6.67 -9.75 19.35
N ARG A 74 -6.41 -9.31 18.12
CA ARG A 74 -6.30 -7.89 17.77
C ARG A 74 -7.59 -7.12 18.05
N LEU A 75 -8.74 -7.69 17.67
CA LEU A 75 -10.05 -7.11 17.96
C LEU A 75 -10.31 -7.05 19.46
N LYS A 76 -9.82 -8.02 20.25
CA LYS A 76 -9.92 -7.98 21.71
C LYS A 76 -9.07 -6.86 22.30
N GLU A 77 -7.81 -6.73 21.89
CA GLU A 77 -6.91 -5.64 22.32
C GLU A 77 -7.50 -4.27 21.99
N VAL A 78 -8.00 -4.08 20.77
CA VAL A 78 -8.63 -2.83 20.34
C VAL A 78 -9.93 -2.59 21.12
N ALA A 79 -10.76 -3.61 21.33
CA ALA A 79 -11.99 -3.47 22.09
C ALA A 79 -11.74 -3.06 23.55
N GLU A 80 -10.68 -3.60 24.18
CA GLU A 80 -10.26 -3.23 25.54
C GLU A 80 -9.67 -1.81 25.57
N THR A 81 -8.85 -1.45 24.56
CA THR A 81 -8.21 -0.12 24.48
C THR A 81 -9.24 1.01 24.34
N PHE A 82 -10.32 0.77 23.59
CA PHE A 82 -11.34 1.79 23.28
C PHE A 82 -12.69 1.54 23.99
N GLU A 83 -12.71 0.65 24.98
CA GLU A 83 -13.91 0.29 25.77
C GLU A 83 -15.15 0.03 24.89
N LEU A 84 -14.98 -0.79 23.86
CA LEU A 84 -16.07 -1.16 22.97
C LEU A 84 -17.01 -2.15 23.65
N THR A 85 -18.30 -1.93 23.48
CA THR A 85 -19.33 -2.89 23.89
C THR A 85 -19.29 -4.14 23.02
N SER A 86 -19.91 -5.24 23.48
CA SER A 86 -19.95 -6.50 22.71
C SER A 86 -20.51 -6.30 21.29
N ARG A 87 -21.56 -5.48 21.15
CA ARG A 87 -22.15 -5.15 19.84
C ARG A 87 -21.20 -4.33 18.97
N GLU A 88 -20.45 -3.40 19.55
CA GLU A 88 -19.48 -2.59 18.82
C GLU A 88 -18.27 -3.43 18.37
N LYS A 89 -17.89 -4.45 19.14
CA LYS A 89 -16.86 -5.42 18.76
C LYS A 89 -17.29 -6.30 17.59
N ASP A 90 -18.54 -6.77 17.58
CA ASP A 90 -19.08 -7.53 16.44
C ASP A 90 -19.09 -6.67 15.17
N LEU A 91 -19.50 -5.40 15.30
CA LEU A 91 -19.49 -4.45 14.20
C LEU A 91 -18.08 -4.14 13.70
N SER A 92 -17.09 -3.99 14.58
CA SER A 92 -15.70 -3.71 14.16
C SER A 92 -15.07 -4.89 13.40
N LYS A 93 -15.44 -6.13 13.73
CA LYS A 93 -15.08 -7.32 12.94
C LYS A 93 -15.67 -7.28 11.53
N LEU A 94 -16.97 -6.97 11.41
CA LEU A 94 -17.63 -6.88 10.10
C LEU A 94 -17.11 -5.70 9.25
N ILE A 95 -16.70 -4.59 9.89
CA ILE A 95 -16.02 -3.48 9.22
C ILE A 95 -14.66 -3.93 8.67
N TYR A 96 -13.89 -4.70 9.45
CA TYR A 96 -12.62 -5.27 9.02
C TYR A 96 -12.80 -6.22 7.82
N GLU A 97 -13.85 -7.04 7.82
CA GLU A 97 -14.18 -7.92 6.69
C GLU A 97 -14.70 -7.18 5.44
N GLY A 98 -14.88 -5.86 5.53
CA GLY A 98 -15.27 -5.02 4.40
C GLY A 98 -16.76 -5.05 4.06
N LYS A 99 -17.61 -5.60 4.92
CA LYS A 99 -19.07 -5.71 4.70
C LYS A 99 -19.73 -4.34 4.57
N CYS A 100 -20.80 -4.27 3.77
CA CYS A 100 -21.59 -3.05 3.62
C CYS A 100 -22.63 -2.91 4.74
N ASN A 101 -23.14 -1.70 4.97
CA ASN A 101 -24.09 -1.44 6.07
C ASN A 101 -25.37 -2.29 5.97
N GLY A 102 -25.86 -2.53 4.75
CA GLY A 102 -27.02 -3.37 4.50
C GLY A 102 -26.76 -4.86 4.76
N GLU A 103 -25.55 -5.35 4.48
CA GLU A 103 -25.13 -6.71 4.84
C GLU A 103 -24.99 -6.86 6.36
N ILE A 104 -24.38 -5.88 7.02
CA ILE A 104 -24.22 -5.87 8.48
C ILE A 104 -25.58 -5.85 9.17
N ALA A 105 -26.52 -5.03 8.69
CA ALA A 105 -27.90 -4.98 9.18
C ALA A 105 -28.58 -6.35 9.10
N LYS A 106 -28.42 -7.06 7.97
CA LYS A 106 -28.95 -8.41 7.78
C LYS A 106 -28.29 -9.44 8.69
N LEU A 107 -26.97 -9.43 8.81
CA LEU A 107 -26.20 -10.37 9.62
C LEU A 107 -26.50 -10.24 11.12
N LEU A 108 -26.71 -9.00 11.59
CA LEU A 108 -26.99 -8.71 13.00
C LEU A 108 -28.49 -8.62 13.31
N PHE A 109 -29.36 -8.82 12.32
CA PHE A 109 -30.83 -8.70 12.43
C PHE A 109 -31.29 -7.35 13.01
N ILE A 110 -30.65 -6.25 12.59
CA ILE A 110 -30.96 -4.89 13.02
C ILE A 110 -31.19 -3.97 11.82
N SER A 111 -31.82 -2.81 12.05
CA SER A 111 -32.03 -1.84 10.97
C SER A 111 -30.74 -1.10 10.60
N GLU A 112 -30.61 -0.65 9.35
CA GLU A 112 -29.45 0.14 8.90
C GLU A 112 -29.28 1.45 9.69
N SER A 113 -30.36 2.05 10.17
CA SER A 113 -30.28 3.25 11.01
C SER A 113 -29.62 2.93 12.35
N THR A 114 -29.95 1.78 12.95
CA THR A 114 -29.30 1.29 14.17
C THR A 114 -27.81 1.03 13.93
N VAL A 115 -27.43 0.43 12.79
CA VAL A 115 -26.02 0.24 12.40
C VAL A 115 -25.28 1.58 12.33
N LYS A 116 -25.88 2.59 11.68
CA LYS A 116 -25.29 3.94 11.58
C LYS A 116 -25.08 4.58 12.96
N THR A 117 -26.03 4.42 13.89
CA THR A 117 -25.89 4.92 15.26
C THR A 117 -24.74 4.22 15.99
N HIS A 118 -24.62 2.90 15.88
CA HIS A 118 -23.49 2.18 16.48
C HIS A 118 -22.15 2.58 15.84
N PHE A 119 -22.11 2.77 14.52
CA PHE A 119 -20.90 3.23 13.82
C PHE A 119 -20.45 4.60 14.31
N TYR A 120 -21.39 5.53 14.52
CA TYR A 120 -21.08 6.84 15.09
C TYR A 120 -20.43 6.73 16.47
N ASN A 121 -20.94 5.84 17.33
CA ASN A 121 -20.35 5.61 18.65
C ASN A 121 -18.96 4.96 18.56
N ILE A 122 -18.76 3.99 17.66
CA ILE A 122 -17.45 3.37 17.40
C ILE A 122 -16.43 4.41 16.94
N PHE A 123 -16.80 5.22 15.94
CA PHE A 123 -15.97 6.28 15.39
C PHE A 123 -15.59 7.32 16.45
N ARG A 124 -16.54 7.70 17.31
CA ARG A 124 -16.29 8.60 18.42
C ARG A 124 -15.35 8.00 19.47
N LYS A 125 -15.52 6.71 19.81
CA LYS A 125 -14.67 6.01 20.79
C LYS A 125 -13.24 5.78 20.28
N MET A 126 -13.08 5.46 19.01
CA MET A 126 -11.78 5.23 18.38
C MET A 126 -11.11 6.51 17.85
N ASP A 127 -11.75 7.67 17.99
CA ASP A 127 -11.32 8.96 17.43
C ASP A 127 -10.98 8.90 15.92
N VAL A 128 -11.85 8.25 15.15
CA VAL A 128 -11.69 8.13 13.68
C VAL A 128 -12.91 8.69 12.96
N LYS A 129 -12.67 9.29 11.79
CA LYS A 129 -13.72 9.90 10.97
C LYS A 129 -14.36 8.91 9.98
N ASN A 130 -13.60 7.90 9.55
CA ASN A 130 -13.96 7.03 8.44
C ASN A 130 -13.78 5.55 8.81
N ARG A 131 -14.57 4.67 8.17
CA ARG A 131 -14.43 3.19 8.30
C ARG A 131 -13.01 2.68 8.02
N ILE A 132 -12.29 3.33 7.09
CA ILE A 132 -10.90 2.99 6.76
C ILE A 132 -9.98 3.22 7.97
N GLY A 133 -10.24 4.26 8.78
CA GLY A 133 -9.50 4.52 10.00
C GLY A 133 -9.68 3.39 11.02
N VAL A 134 -10.90 2.86 11.16
CA VAL A 134 -11.17 1.68 12.01
C VAL A 134 -10.38 0.47 11.52
N THR A 135 -10.46 0.16 10.22
CA THR A 135 -9.72 -0.96 9.63
C THR A 135 -8.21 -0.78 9.84
N TYR A 136 -7.69 0.44 9.66
CA TYR A 136 -6.28 0.76 9.89
C TYR A 136 -5.85 0.51 11.33
N ILE A 137 -6.62 0.96 12.33
CA ILE A 137 -6.33 0.72 13.75
C ILE A 137 -6.26 -0.79 14.05
N ILE A 138 -7.19 -1.57 13.50
CA ILE A 138 -7.20 -3.03 13.66
C ILE A 138 -5.96 -3.65 12.99
N CYS A 139 -5.64 -3.21 11.76
CA CYS A 139 -4.53 -3.70 10.93
C CYS A 139 -3.14 -3.17 11.31
N ALA A 140 -3.02 -2.15 12.17
CA ALA A 140 -1.74 -1.48 12.47
C ALA A 140 -0.65 -2.42 13.01
N GLY A 141 -1.01 -3.63 13.45
CA GLY A 141 -0.05 -4.68 13.82
C GLY A 141 0.49 -5.55 12.66
N CYS A 142 0.02 -5.38 11.42
CA CYS A 142 0.24 -6.33 10.31
C CYS A 142 0.53 -5.62 8.97
N CYS A 143 1.31 -4.53 8.99
CA CYS A 143 1.58 -3.74 7.79
C CYS A 143 2.53 -4.45 6.81
N ASP A 144 2.05 -5.50 6.14
CA ASP A 144 2.50 -5.88 4.81
C ASP A 144 1.58 -5.22 3.79
N ARG A 145 2.20 -4.43 2.91
CA ARG A 145 1.60 -3.54 1.92
C ARG A 145 0.71 -4.25 0.87
N LEU A 146 0.60 -5.58 0.91
CA LEU A 146 -0.13 -6.39 -0.08
C LEU A 146 -1.61 -6.64 0.25
N HIS A 147 -2.06 -6.52 1.50
CA HIS A 147 -3.45 -6.88 1.88
C HIS A 147 -4.47 -5.74 1.72
N PHE A 148 -4.01 -4.53 1.39
CA PHE A 148 -4.85 -3.32 1.30
C PHE A 148 -5.62 -3.18 -0.03
N LEU A 149 -5.13 -3.83 -1.10
CA LEU A 149 -5.67 -3.68 -2.45
C LEU A 149 -7.08 -4.28 -2.66
N PRO A 150 -7.44 -5.48 -2.16
CA PRO A 150 -8.76 -6.04 -2.44
C PRO A 150 -9.92 -5.33 -1.72
N MET A 151 -9.68 -4.64 -0.60
CA MET A 151 -10.76 -3.93 0.13
C MET A 151 -11.14 -2.58 -0.47
N LEU A 152 -10.23 -1.92 -1.18
CA LEU A 152 -10.47 -0.61 -1.80
C LEU A 152 -11.35 -0.70 -3.05
N PHE A 153 -11.25 -1.80 -3.81
CA PHE A 153 -11.99 -1.95 -5.07
C PHE A 153 -13.47 -2.32 -4.91
N SER A 154 -13.89 -2.88 -3.76
CA SER A 154 -15.29 -3.28 -3.54
C SER A 154 -16.23 -2.08 -3.32
N ASN A 155 -15.73 -0.91 -2.90
CA ASN A 155 -16.57 0.20 -2.44
C ASN A 155 -16.54 1.46 -3.32
N ILE A 156 -15.95 1.39 -4.52
CA ILE A 156 -15.93 2.50 -5.50
C ILE A 156 -17.04 2.36 -6.56
N LEU A 157 -17.76 1.23 -6.60
CA LEU A 157 -18.84 0.98 -7.57
C LEU A 157 -20.27 1.08 -7.00
N PHE A 158 -20.43 1.51 -5.74
CA PHE A 158 -21.74 1.76 -5.15
C PHE A 158 -21.72 3.04 -4.30
N GLN A 159 -21.60 4.18 -4.97
CA GLN A 159 -22.19 5.46 -4.54
C GLN A 159 -22.88 6.11 -5.73
#